data_AF-A0A5N6Z633-F1
#
_entry.id   AF-A0A5N6Z633-F1
#
_cell.length_a   1.000
_cell.length_b   1.000
_cell.length_c   1.000
_cell.angle_alpha   90.00
_cell.angle_beta   90.00
_cell.angle_gamma   90.00
#
_symmetry.space_group_name_H-M   'P 1'
#
loop_
_entity.id
_entity.type
_entity.pdbx_description
1 polymer ?
#
loop_
_entity_poly.entity_id
_entity_poly.type
_entity_poly.pdbx_seq_one_letter_code
_entity_poly.pdbx_strand_id
1 'polypeptide(L)'
;MSSNPKVYLSNGQVLGSPPLWVRIKRIIENVYLFFGLYFVSLFSFDPYTAAQNSRFNITRSENNPRTRPHWGGSAGSGSGGGGGGGPGGGFGPRKIGRVDDIRGPECKTLRYGKMSTPRDDAEWAALISTMKDSLPETFSEYRTPLPSEVHSTIDHTQLALTATEQQIDQLCTEALEYQFATVCVRLKHVRRAVQMLKSSPEVTVACVVGFHEGMYETSEKEQEARDAVEQGASELDMVLKYPLLKEGKYRDVYMDILGVRKAAPSPIKLKVILETSQLTRDEIIAGSVIADFAEADFIKTSTGFNGPGANVDDVALMRATAGLVGNGCRVKASGGVRSAEDCIQMLKAGAERIGTSSGVKIIQELKGKAVDEQV
;
A
#
# COMPACT_ATOMS: atom_id res chain seq x y z
N MET A 1 2.32 20.08 7.72
CA MET A 1 2.79 20.81 8.92
C MET A 1 3.75 19.90 9.66
N SER A 2 5.05 20.22 9.67
CA SER A 2 6.06 19.45 10.41
C SER A 2 5.73 19.52 11.90
N SER A 3 5.35 18.40 12.52
CA SER A 3 5.25 18.33 13.98
C SER A 3 6.68 18.31 14.52
N ASN A 4 7.09 19.39 15.19
CA ASN A 4 8.39 19.46 15.87
C ASN A 4 8.66 18.19 16.69
N PRO A 5 9.90 17.67 16.71
CA PRO A 5 10.25 16.51 17.52
C PRO A 5 9.88 16.78 18.98
N LYS A 6 9.13 15.85 19.59
CA LYS A 6 8.69 15.99 20.99
C LYS A 6 9.92 15.97 21.89
N VAL A 7 10.25 17.14 22.45
CA VAL A 7 11.35 17.33 23.38
C VAL A 7 10.88 17.00 24.79
N TYR A 8 11.61 16.14 25.50
CA TYR A 8 11.30 15.78 26.89
C TYR A 8 12.26 16.51 27.82
N LEU A 9 11.76 17.13 28.90
CA LEU A 9 12.59 17.83 29.88
C LEU A 9 12.61 17.04 31.20
N SER A 10 13.80 16.77 31.74
CA SER A 10 13.98 16.15 33.06
C SER A 10 15.14 16.81 33.78
N ASN A 11 14.92 17.33 34.99
CA ASN A 11 15.94 18.00 35.81
C ASN A 11 16.72 19.11 35.05
N GLY A 12 16.04 19.87 34.20
CA GLY A 12 16.65 20.97 33.43
C GLY A 12 17.43 20.53 32.19
N GLN A 13 17.48 19.24 31.86
CA GLN A 13 18.11 18.72 30.65
C GLN A 13 17.08 18.30 29.60
N VAL A 14 17.37 18.61 28.34
CA VAL A 14 16.60 18.18 27.17
C VAL A 14 16.99 16.73 26.83
N LEU A 15 16.01 15.84 26.90
CA LEU A 15 16.12 14.44 26.55
C LEU A 15 15.45 14.17 25.20
N GLY A 16 16.11 13.37 24.36
CA GLY A 16 15.54 12.87 23.10
C GLY A 16 14.42 11.84 23.31
N SER A 17 14.16 11.41 24.55
CA SER A 17 13.13 10.43 24.87
C SER A 17 12.70 10.50 26.34
N PRO A 18 11.50 10.00 26.71
CA PRO A 18 11.02 10.12 28.09
C PRO A 18 11.86 9.25 29.05
N PRO A 19 12.06 9.70 30.31
CA PRO A 19 12.79 8.96 31.32
C PRO A 19 12.26 7.54 31.49
N LEU A 20 13.16 6.62 31.84
CA LEU A 20 12.88 5.19 31.95
C LEU A 20 11.69 4.89 32.88
N TRP A 21 11.59 5.61 34.01
CA TRP A 21 10.45 5.49 34.94
C TRP A 21 9.11 5.91 34.33
N VAL A 22 9.08 6.91 33.45
CA VAL A 22 7.85 7.33 32.73
C VAL A 22 7.41 6.25 31.74
N ARG A 23 8.36 5.61 31.07
CA ARG A 23 8.07 4.48 30.17
C ARG A 23 7.51 3.29 30.95
N ILE A 24 8.10 2.95 32.09
CA ILE A 24 7.62 1.89 32.99
C ILE A 24 6.20 2.20 33.46
N LYS A 25 5.93 3.43 33.91
CA LYS A 25 4.58 3.84 34.35
C LYS A 25 3.56 3.70 33.23
N ARG A 26 3.88 4.11 32.00
CA ARG A 26 3.00 3.94 30.83
C ARG A 26 2.72 2.48 30.51
N ILE A 27 3.72 1.61 30.61
CA ILE A 27 3.54 0.17 30.39
C ILE A 27 2.58 -0.40 31.44
N ILE A 28 2.77 -0.07 32.72
CA ILE A 28 1.90 -0.54 33.81
C ILE A 28 0.45 -0.05 33.61
N GLU A 29 0.26 1.22 33.23
CA GLU A 29 -1.07 1.77 32.96
C GLU A 29 -1.75 1.10 31.74
N ASN A 30 -1.01 0.86 30.67
CA ASN A 30 -1.54 0.17 29.48
C ASN A 30 -1.94 -1.28 29.81
N VAL A 31 -1.12 -1.98 30.60
CA VAL A 31 -1.41 -3.33 31.09
C VAL A 31 -2.68 -3.31 31.95
N TYR A 32 -2.81 -2.33 32.85
CA TYR A 32 -4.01 -2.18 33.69
C TYR A 32 -5.29 -1.93 32.86
N LEU A 33 -5.23 -1.04 31.86
CA LEU A 33 -6.36 -0.76 30.96
C LEU A 33 -6.72 -1.98 30.10
N PHE A 34 -5.72 -2.69 29.59
CA PHE A 34 -5.91 -3.91 28.79
C PHE A 34 -6.63 -5.00 29.60
N PHE A 35 -6.11 -5.33 30.78
CA PHE A 35 -6.75 -6.35 31.63
C PHE A 35 -8.11 -5.89 32.14
N GLY A 36 -8.28 -4.61 32.45
CA GLY A 36 -9.58 -4.04 32.82
C GLY A 36 -10.63 -4.20 31.72
N LEU A 37 -10.29 -3.89 30.47
CA LEU A 37 -11.17 -4.11 29.31
C LEU A 37 -11.42 -5.61 29.07
N TYR A 38 -10.38 -6.43 29.17
CA TYR A 38 -10.49 -7.88 28.99
C TYR A 38 -11.48 -8.50 29.98
N PHE A 39 -11.36 -8.20 31.27
CA PHE A 39 -12.25 -8.76 32.28
C PHE A 39 -13.69 -8.25 32.18
N VAL A 40 -13.89 -6.96 31.83
CA VAL A 40 -15.24 -6.41 31.64
C VAL A 40 -15.93 -7.06 30.43
N SER A 41 -15.19 -7.32 29.36
CA SER A 41 -15.71 -8.00 28.17
C SER A 41 -15.94 -9.50 28.40
N LEU A 42 -15.07 -10.17 29.18
CA LEU A 42 -15.11 -11.61 29.40
C LEU A 42 -16.33 -12.06 30.24
N PHE A 43 -16.76 -11.23 31.20
CA PHE A 43 -17.85 -11.56 32.12
C PHE A 43 -19.20 -10.90 31.76
N SER A 44 -19.31 -10.29 30.59
CA SER A 44 -20.55 -9.65 30.11
C SER A 44 -21.24 -10.50 29.04
N PHE A 45 -22.57 -10.59 29.11
CA PHE A 45 -23.39 -11.14 28.04
C PHE A 45 -23.46 -10.25 26.78
N ASP A 46 -23.08 -8.97 26.92
CA ASP A 46 -22.87 -8.03 25.83
C ASP A 46 -21.48 -7.36 26.01
N PRO A 47 -20.42 -7.94 25.43
CA PRO A 47 -19.05 -7.47 25.60
C PRO A 47 -18.82 -6.06 25.04
N TYR A 48 -19.51 -5.71 23.94
CA TYR A 48 -19.30 -4.43 23.26
C TYR A 48 -19.86 -3.27 24.08
N THR A 49 -21.11 -3.38 24.51
CA THR A 49 -21.75 -2.35 25.35
C THR A 49 -21.08 -2.24 26.71
N ALA A 50 -20.65 -3.36 27.30
CA ALA A 50 -19.90 -3.35 28.56
C ALA A 50 -18.55 -2.64 28.43
N ALA A 51 -17.79 -2.91 27.36
CA ALA A 51 -16.52 -2.23 27.08
C ALA A 51 -16.70 -0.72 26.89
N GLN A 52 -17.72 -0.29 26.12
CA GLN A 52 -18.01 1.12 25.87
C GLN A 52 -18.35 1.89 27.15
N ASN A 53 -19.15 1.29 28.04
CA ASN A 53 -19.58 1.91 29.28
C ASN A 53 -18.56 1.78 30.44
N SER A 54 -17.54 0.93 30.27
CA SER A 54 -16.53 0.69 31.29
C SER A 54 -15.64 1.91 31.56
N ARG A 55 -15.12 1.99 32.79
CA ARG A 55 -14.07 2.96 33.15
C ARG A 55 -12.74 2.72 32.45
N PHE A 56 -12.58 1.57 31.79
CA PHE A 56 -11.35 1.17 31.09
C PHE A 56 -11.40 1.52 29.60
N ASN A 57 -12.51 2.11 29.12
CA ASN A 57 -12.65 2.53 27.74
C ASN A 57 -11.57 3.55 27.34
N ILE A 58 -10.75 3.20 26.36
CA ILE A 58 -9.62 4.00 25.85
C ILE A 58 -10.05 5.20 25.02
N THR A 59 -11.33 5.27 24.58
CA THR A 59 -11.87 6.45 23.89
C THR A 59 -12.22 7.59 24.84
N ARG A 60 -12.31 7.33 26.15
CA ARG A 60 -12.47 8.39 27.16
C ARG A 60 -11.20 9.23 27.23
N SER A 61 -11.36 10.56 27.23
CA SER A 61 -10.25 11.53 27.32
C SER A 61 -9.33 11.28 28.52
N GLU A 62 -9.87 10.76 29.63
CA GLU A 62 -9.10 10.43 30.83
C GLU A 62 -8.20 9.20 30.67
N ASN A 63 -8.49 8.29 29.73
CA ASN A 63 -7.71 7.08 29.45
C ASN A 63 -6.92 7.17 28.15
N ASN A 64 -7.23 8.16 27.32
CA ASN A 64 -6.55 8.39 26.06
C ASN A 64 -5.16 9.01 26.31
N PRO A 65 -4.06 8.34 25.90
CA PRO A 65 -2.70 8.84 26.10
C PRO A 65 -2.42 10.17 25.40
N ARG A 66 -3.24 10.55 24.41
CA ARG A 66 -3.07 11.77 23.60
C ARG A 66 -3.64 13.02 24.27
N THR A 67 -4.56 12.89 25.23
CA THR A 67 -5.30 14.01 25.85
C THR A 67 -4.89 14.27 27.30
N ARG A 68 -4.02 13.44 27.90
CA ARG A 68 -3.54 13.63 29.28
C ARG A 68 -2.49 14.74 29.39
N PRO A 69 -2.52 15.56 30.47
CA PRO A 69 -1.54 16.61 30.70
C PRO A 69 -0.11 16.04 30.74
N HIS A 70 0.74 16.57 29.86
CA HIS A 70 2.12 16.13 29.70
C HIS A 70 3.01 16.75 30.77
N TRP A 71 3.98 15.98 31.24
CA TRP A 71 5.09 16.50 32.03
C TRP A 71 5.75 17.67 31.27
N GLY A 72 5.63 18.89 31.80
CA GLY A 72 6.47 20.04 31.45
C GLY A 72 6.25 20.75 30.11
N GLY A 73 5.06 20.71 29.50
CA GLY A 73 4.77 21.45 28.27
C GLY A 73 3.95 22.73 28.52
N SER A 74 4.56 23.90 28.33
CA SER A 74 3.85 25.18 28.32
C SER A 74 2.87 25.23 27.14
N ALA A 75 1.60 25.48 27.42
CA ALA A 75 0.56 25.68 26.42
C ALA A 75 0.71 27.09 25.82
N GLY A 76 1.08 27.16 24.54
CA GLY A 76 1.09 28.42 23.78
C GLY A 76 -0.33 28.82 23.38
N SER A 77 -1.00 29.57 24.27
CA SER A 77 -2.20 30.34 23.99
C SER A 77 -1.89 31.54 23.08
N GLY A 78 -2.83 31.90 22.19
CA GLY A 78 -2.70 33.00 21.25
C GLY A 78 -2.75 34.41 21.84
N SER A 79 -2.21 35.36 21.07
CA SER A 79 -2.37 36.82 21.10
C SER A 79 -1.63 37.35 19.84
N GLY A 80 -2.10 38.25 18.98
CA GLY A 80 -2.99 39.40 19.12
C GLY A 80 -2.18 40.71 19.10
N GLY A 81 -2.30 41.52 18.03
CA GLY A 81 -1.73 42.89 17.86
C GLY A 81 -0.58 42.95 16.83
N GLY A 82 -0.59 43.69 15.72
CA GLY A 82 -0.90 45.14 15.48
C GLY A 82 0.45 45.89 15.37
N GLY A 83 0.79 46.79 14.43
CA GLY A 83 0.22 47.42 13.23
C GLY A 83 1.27 48.43 12.68
N GLY A 84 0.98 49.04 11.50
CA GLY A 84 1.66 50.23 10.94
C GLY A 84 2.87 49.95 10.02
N GLY A 85 3.10 50.59 8.86
CA GLY A 85 2.44 51.70 8.17
C GLY A 85 3.48 52.54 7.40
N GLY A 86 3.37 52.59 6.05
CA GLY A 86 3.81 53.75 5.23
C GLY A 86 5.24 53.79 4.65
N PRO A 87 5.50 54.68 3.66
CA PRO A 87 5.72 54.25 2.26
C PRO A 87 6.97 54.86 1.58
N GLY A 88 7.31 54.42 0.36
CA GLY A 88 8.12 55.25 -0.56
C GLY A 88 8.78 54.55 -1.76
N GLY A 89 8.49 55.05 -2.96
CA GLY A 89 9.47 55.18 -4.06
C GLY A 89 9.44 54.13 -5.17
N GLY A 90 8.74 54.43 -6.27
CA GLY A 90 8.86 53.68 -7.52
C GLY A 90 9.97 54.21 -8.43
N PHE A 91 10.54 53.33 -9.26
CA PHE A 91 11.10 53.59 -10.60
C PHE A 91 11.19 52.25 -11.36
N GLY A 92 10.57 52.16 -12.55
CA GLY A 92 10.64 50.99 -13.43
C GLY A 92 11.89 50.96 -14.33
N PRO A 93 11.89 50.22 -15.44
CA PRO A 93 11.83 48.76 -15.53
C PRO A 93 13.15 48.20 -16.10
N ARG A 94 13.58 47.00 -15.67
CA ARG A 94 14.60 46.21 -16.38
C ARG A 94 14.07 44.80 -16.64
N LYS A 95 13.80 44.51 -17.90
CA LYS A 95 13.78 43.14 -18.44
C LYS A 95 15.23 42.63 -18.45
N ILE A 96 15.48 41.43 -17.93
CA ILE A 96 16.41 40.41 -18.45
C ILE A 96 16.43 39.23 -17.45
N GLY A 97 16.28 38.02 -18.00
CA GLY A 97 16.71 36.76 -17.37
C GLY A 97 15.61 35.91 -16.75
N ARG A 98 15.13 34.88 -17.47
CA ARG A 98 14.57 33.68 -16.83
C ARG A 98 15.67 33.06 -15.97
N VAL A 99 15.35 32.76 -14.72
CA VAL A 99 16.11 31.82 -13.89
C VAL A 99 15.16 30.68 -13.55
N ASP A 100 14.95 29.82 -14.55
CA ASP A 100 14.79 28.39 -14.27
C ASP A 100 16.19 27.86 -13.90
N ASP A 101 16.23 26.82 -13.06
CA ASP A 101 17.42 26.16 -12.48
C ASP A 101 17.82 26.60 -11.05
N ILE A 102 16.86 26.59 -10.12
CA ILE A 102 17.18 26.05 -8.79
C ILE A 102 16.93 24.54 -8.87
N ARG A 103 17.95 23.82 -9.35
CA ARG A 103 18.10 22.39 -9.08
C ARG A 103 18.16 22.25 -7.57
N GLY A 104 17.06 21.78 -6.98
CA GLY A 104 17.07 21.22 -5.62
C GLY A 104 18.17 20.15 -5.52
N PRO A 105 18.66 19.83 -4.32
CA PRO A 105 19.75 18.89 -4.17
C PRO A 105 19.36 17.58 -4.83
N GLU A 106 19.99 17.27 -5.96
CA GLU A 106 19.92 15.97 -6.59
C GLU A 106 20.46 15.00 -5.53
N CYS A 107 19.52 14.32 -4.85
CA CYS A 107 19.81 13.16 -4.07
C CYS A 107 20.49 12.21 -5.06
N LYS A 108 21.82 12.05 -4.92
CA LYS A 108 22.63 11.18 -5.75
C LYS A 108 21.96 9.81 -5.73
N THR A 109 21.20 9.54 -6.77
CA THR A 109 20.74 8.19 -7.08
C THR A 109 22.05 7.48 -7.39
N LEU A 110 22.51 6.65 -6.44
CA LEU A 110 23.39 5.56 -6.77
C LEU A 110 22.65 4.75 -7.83
N ARG A 111 22.87 5.09 -9.10
CA ARG A 111 22.47 4.24 -10.22
C ARG A 111 23.37 3.02 -10.09
N TYR A 112 22.92 2.04 -9.32
CA TYR A 112 23.48 0.70 -9.36
C TYR A 112 23.41 0.27 -10.82
N GLY A 113 24.59 0.11 -11.46
CA GLY A 113 24.65 -0.50 -12.78
C GLY A 113 23.90 -1.83 -12.74
N LYS A 114 23.23 -2.20 -13.85
CA LYS A 114 22.35 -3.36 -13.95
C LYS A 114 22.91 -4.55 -13.16
N MET A 115 22.35 -4.79 -11.97
CA MET A 115 22.85 -5.82 -11.06
C MET A 115 22.69 -7.18 -11.75
N SER A 116 23.73 -8.01 -11.70
CA SER A 116 23.64 -9.36 -12.23
C SER A 116 22.65 -10.18 -11.41
N THR A 117 21.82 -10.99 -12.08
CA THR A 117 20.93 -11.93 -11.41
C THR A 117 21.74 -12.91 -10.55
N PRO A 118 21.45 -13.05 -9.24
CA PRO A 118 22.09 -14.03 -8.37
C PRO A 118 21.88 -15.48 -8.86
N ARG A 119 22.89 -16.32 -8.65
CA ARG A 119 22.95 -17.69 -9.18
C ARG A 119 22.36 -18.74 -8.25
N ASP A 120 22.47 -18.52 -6.94
CA ASP A 120 22.05 -19.43 -5.88
C ASP A 120 21.44 -18.67 -4.69
N ASP A 121 20.88 -19.43 -3.74
CA ASP A 121 20.19 -18.86 -2.58
C ASP A 121 21.11 -18.04 -1.67
N ALA A 122 22.41 -18.32 -1.65
CA ALA A 122 23.37 -17.59 -0.81
C ALA A 122 23.68 -16.21 -1.41
N GLU A 123 23.87 -16.12 -2.74
CA GLU A 123 23.98 -14.85 -3.44
C GLU A 123 22.70 -14.01 -3.32
N TRP A 124 21.53 -14.65 -3.42
CA TRP A 124 20.24 -13.99 -3.17
C TRP A 124 20.17 -13.42 -1.75
N ALA A 125 20.50 -14.22 -0.73
CA ALA A 125 20.50 -13.77 0.65
C ALA A 125 21.42 -12.57 0.89
N ALA A 126 22.62 -12.58 0.30
CA ALA A 126 23.58 -11.48 0.39
C ALA A 126 23.05 -10.19 -0.27
N LEU A 127 22.45 -10.31 -1.46
CA LEU A 127 21.81 -9.19 -2.14
C LEU A 127 20.65 -8.62 -1.32
N ILE A 128 19.75 -9.48 -0.83
CA ILE A 128 18.59 -9.07 -0.03
C ILE A 128 19.04 -8.38 1.25
N SER A 129 20.08 -8.89 1.93
CA SER A 129 20.66 -8.24 3.11
C SER A 129 21.20 -6.85 2.77
N THR A 130 21.94 -6.72 1.67
CA THR A 130 22.47 -5.42 1.22
C THR A 130 21.35 -4.42 0.93
N MET A 131 20.27 -4.88 0.30
CA MET A 131 19.09 -4.06 0.04
C MET A 131 18.42 -3.62 1.33
N LYS A 132 18.24 -4.54 2.28
CA LYS A 132 17.67 -4.25 3.59
C LYS A 132 18.45 -3.18 4.34
N ASP A 133 19.78 -3.29 4.35
CA ASP A 133 20.66 -2.33 5.05
C ASP A 133 20.68 -0.94 4.39
N SER A 134 20.29 -0.87 3.11
CA SER A 134 20.22 0.37 2.33
C SER A 134 18.85 1.06 2.40
N LEU A 135 17.82 0.41 2.97
CA LEU A 135 16.49 1.00 3.09
C LEU A 135 16.47 2.10 4.16
N PRO A 136 15.73 3.20 3.93
CA PRO A 136 15.58 4.23 4.95
C PRO A 136 14.74 3.74 6.13
N GLU A 137 14.99 4.31 7.31
CA GLU A 137 14.19 4.02 8.52
C GLU A 137 12.75 4.55 8.41
N THR A 138 12.54 5.62 7.64
CA THR A 138 11.24 6.26 7.42
C THR A 138 10.98 6.50 5.95
N PHE A 139 9.74 6.30 5.51
CA PHE A 139 9.33 6.49 4.13
C PHE A 139 8.61 7.83 3.94
N SER A 140 8.94 8.56 2.87
CA SER A 140 8.26 9.79 2.49
C SER A 140 6.92 9.51 1.80
N GLU A 141 5.95 10.38 2.00
CA GLU A 141 4.69 10.34 1.24
C GLU A 141 4.93 10.67 -0.24
N TYR A 142 4.18 9.99 -1.11
CA TYR A 142 4.13 10.23 -2.54
C TYR A 142 3.00 11.20 -2.90
N ARG A 143 3.19 11.93 -4.00
CA ARG A 143 2.13 12.77 -4.56
C ARG A 143 0.98 11.90 -5.04
N THR A 144 -0.22 12.18 -4.56
CA THR A 144 -1.43 11.50 -5.02
C THR A 144 -1.96 12.10 -6.33
N PRO A 145 -2.63 11.31 -7.17
CA PRO A 145 -3.45 11.82 -8.26
C PRO A 145 -4.49 12.82 -7.78
N LEU A 146 -4.98 13.67 -8.69
CA LEU A 146 -6.16 14.48 -8.39
C LEU A 146 -7.36 13.55 -8.14
N PRO A 147 -8.36 13.93 -7.32
CA PRO A 147 -9.55 13.11 -7.10
C PRO A 147 -10.24 12.68 -8.40
N SER A 148 -10.18 13.52 -9.43
CA SER A 148 -10.71 13.25 -10.77
C SER A 148 -9.95 12.17 -11.56
N GLU A 149 -8.74 11.79 -11.13
CA GLU A 149 -7.85 10.85 -11.84
C GLU A 149 -7.78 9.48 -11.14
N VAL A 150 -8.28 9.37 -9.90
CA VAL A 150 -8.17 8.15 -9.07
C VAL A 150 -8.80 6.92 -9.74
N HIS A 151 -9.86 7.09 -10.52
CA HIS A 151 -10.51 5.98 -11.23
C HIS A 151 -9.54 5.18 -12.11
N SER A 152 -8.59 5.86 -12.76
CA SER A 152 -7.57 5.24 -13.61
C SER A 152 -6.51 4.42 -12.83
N THR A 153 -6.58 4.42 -11.50
CA THR A 153 -5.73 3.59 -10.62
C THR A 153 -6.48 2.37 -10.08
N ILE A 154 -7.76 2.19 -10.39
CA ILE A 154 -8.57 1.10 -9.81
C ILE A 154 -8.59 -0.11 -10.75
N ASP A 155 -8.23 -1.27 -10.20
CA ASP A 155 -8.54 -2.58 -10.74
C ASP A 155 -9.82 -3.08 -10.06
N HIS A 156 -10.96 -2.95 -10.75
CA HIS A 156 -12.28 -3.30 -10.22
C HIS A 156 -12.45 -4.82 -10.22
N THR A 157 -12.61 -5.39 -9.03
CA THR A 157 -12.28 -6.81 -8.81
C THR A 157 -13.50 -7.66 -8.41
N GLN A 158 -13.69 -8.80 -9.06
CA GLN A 158 -14.61 -9.86 -8.64
C GLN A 158 -13.94 -11.24 -8.79
N LEU A 159 -13.64 -11.87 -7.65
CA LEU A 159 -12.90 -13.14 -7.59
C LEU A 159 -13.60 -14.21 -6.75
N ALA A 160 -14.82 -13.95 -6.27
CA ALA A 160 -15.60 -14.94 -5.53
C ALA A 160 -15.81 -16.19 -6.40
N LEU A 161 -15.66 -17.38 -5.79
CA LEU A 161 -15.89 -18.64 -6.50
C LEU A 161 -17.34 -18.76 -7.01
N THR A 162 -18.27 -18.16 -6.27
CA THR A 162 -19.71 -18.08 -6.54
C THR A 162 -20.10 -16.98 -7.52
N ALA A 163 -19.15 -16.19 -8.04
CA ALA A 163 -19.46 -15.10 -8.97
C ALA A 163 -20.20 -15.64 -10.21
N THR A 164 -21.37 -15.07 -10.49
CA THR A 164 -22.20 -15.40 -11.65
C THR A 164 -21.77 -14.59 -12.87
N GLU A 165 -22.15 -15.03 -14.07
CA GLU A 165 -21.90 -14.28 -15.29
C GLU A 165 -22.53 -12.87 -15.26
N GLN A 166 -23.73 -12.73 -14.69
CA GLN A 166 -24.39 -11.44 -14.53
C GLN A 166 -23.62 -10.49 -13.62
N GLN A 167 -22.97 -11.01 -12.57
CA GLN A 167 -22.11 -10.18 -11.70
C GLN A 167 -20.83 -9.74 -12.43
N ILE A 168 -20.29 -10.57 -13.33
CA ILE A 168 -19.18 -10.18 -14.20
C ILE A 168 -19.63 -9.12 -15.21
N ASP A 169 -20.86 -9.23 -15.72
CA ASP A 169 -21.42 -8.22 -16.61
C ASP A 169 -21.54 -6.87 -15.92
N GLN A 170 -22.10 -6.87 -14.71
CA GLN A 170 -22.22 -5.68 -13.89
C GLN A 170 -20.85 -5.06 -13.60
N LEU A 171 -19.84 -5.88 -13.24
CA LEU A 171 -18.47 -5.43 -13.03
C LEU A 171 -17.90 -4.71 -14.26
N CYS A 172 -18.13 -5.25 -15.46
CA CYS A 172 -17.66 -4.65 -16.71
C CYS A 172 -18.40 -3.35 -17.02
N THR A 173 -19.73 -3.31 -16.85
CA THR A 173 -20.53 -2.09 -17.04
C THR A 173 -20.08 -0.98 -16.11
N GLU A 174 -19.85 -1.27 -14.83
CA GLU A 174 -19.32 -0.31 -13.86
C GLU A 174 -17.92 0.18 -14.26
N ALA A 175 -17.04 -0.72 -14.71
CA ALA A 175 -15.70 -0.33 -15.14
C ALA A 175 -15.71 0.59 -16.37
N LEU A 176 -16.67 0.40 -17.29
CA LEU A 176 -16.89 1.29 -18.42
C LEU A 176 -17.45 2.65 -17.98
N GLU A 177 -18.46 2.67 -17.11
CA GLU A 177 -19.09 3.89 -16.62
C GLU A 177 -18.10 4.79 -15.86
N TYR A 178 -17.27 4.17 -15.01
CA TYR A 178 -16.32 4.88 -14.16
C TYR A 178 -14.90 4.98 -14.76
N GLN A 179 -14.68 4.39 -15.94
CA GLN A 179 -13.39 4.37 -16.64
C GLN A 179 -12.26 3.84 -15.76
N PHE A 180 -12.47 2.68 -15.12
CA PHE A 180 -11.45 2.03 -14.30
C PHE A 180 -10.27 1.52 -15.15
N ALA A 181 -9.12 1.28 -14.52
CA ALA A 181 -7.93 0.81 -15.22
C ALA A 181 -8.14 -0.59 -15.81
N THR A 182 -8.65 -1.49 -14.97
CA THR A 182 -8.95 -2.87 -15.36
C THR A 182 -10.19 -3.40 -14.63
N VAL A 183 -10.78 -4.45 -15.20
CA VAL A 183 -11.51 -5.46 -14.40
C VAL A 183 -10.58 -6.60 -14.04
N CYS A 184 -10.65 -7.10 -12.80
CA CYS A 184 -9.85 -8.23 -12.35
C CYS A 184 -10.75 -9.44 -12.04
N VAL A 185 -10.55 -10.52 -12.80
CA VAL A 185 -11.40 -11.71 -12.78
C VAL A 185 -10.57 -13.01 -12.76
N ARG A 186 -11.23 -14.15 -12.49
CA ARG A 186 -10.63 -15.49 -12.66
C ARG A 186 -10.63 -15.90 -14.13
N LEU A 187 -9.73 -16.83 -14.49
CA LEU A 187 -9.53 -17.30 -15.87
C LEU A 187 -10.83 -17.63 -16.62
N LYS A 188 -11.77 -18.33 -15.95
CA LYS A 188 -13.07 -18.73 -16.55
C LYS A 188 -13.90 -17.57 -17.10
N HIS A 189 -13.66 -16.34 -16.65
CA HIS A 189 -14.41 -15.14 -17.03
C HIS A 189 -13.66 -14.21 -17.99
N VAL A 190 -12.39 -14.49 -18.31
CA VAL A 190 -11.55 -13.59 -19.13
C VAL A 190 -12.18 -13.32 -20.49
N ARG A 191 -12.53 -14.37 -21.26
CA ARG A 191 -13.17 -14.21 -22.58
C ARG A 191 -14.43 -13.34 -22.54
N ARG A 192 -15.25 -13.51 -21.50
CA ARG A 192 -16.49 -12.74 -21.33
C ARG A 192 -16.19 -11.28 -21.06
N ALA A 193 -15.31 -10.99 -20.09
CA ALA A 193 -14.90 -9.63 -19.76
C ALA A 193 -14.28 -8.92 -20.96
N VAL A 194 -13.39 -9.60 -21.69
CA VAL A 194 -12.78 -9.07 -22.92
C VAL A 194 -13.85 -8.74 -23.95
N GLN A 195 -14.83 -9.62 -24.18
CA GLN A 195 -15.93 -9.38 -25.13
C GLN A 195 -16.77 -8.14 -24.75
N MET A 196 -17.04 -7.94 -23.46
CA MET A 196 -17.82 -6.80 -22.98
C MET A 196 -17.09 -5.46 -23.08
N LEU A 197 -15.76 -5.49 -22.88
CA LEU A 197 -14.93 -4.28 -22.88
C LEU A 197 -14.40 -3.91 -24.28
N LYS A 198 -14.75 -4.66 -25.34
CA LYS A 198 -14.27 -4.42 -26.71
C LYS A 198 -14.45 -2.99 -27.23
N SER A 199 -15.50 -2.29 -26.77
CA SER A 199 -15.80 -0.92 -27.19
C SER A 199 -14.98 0.15 -26.46
N SER A 200 -14.22 -0.20 -25.42
CA SER A 200 -13.42 0.73 -24.62
C SER A 200 -12.00 0.21 -24.41
N PRO A 201 -11.05 0.56 -25.28
CA PRO A 201 -9.67 0.07 -25.18
C PRO A 201 -8.91 0.59 -23.95
N GLU A 202 -9.45 1.59 -23.25
CA GLU A 202 -8.85 2.17 -22.04
C GLU A 202 -9.06 1.29 -20.80
N VAL A 203 -10.12 0.46 -20.79
CA VAL A 203 -10.44 -0.46 -19.68
C VAL A 203 -10.03 -1.87 -20.09
N THR A 204 -8.98 -2.41 -19.47
CA THR A 204 -8.41 -3.71 -19.85
C THR A 204 -8.79 -4.83 -18.87
N VAL A 205 -8.42 -6.08 -19.19
CA VAL A 205 -8.73 -7.25 -18.35
C VAL A 205 -7.47 -7.75 -17.66
N ALA A 206 -7.54 -7.86 -16.33
CA ALA A 206 -6.56 -8.53 -15.50
C ALA A 206 -7.06 -9.94 -15.08
N CYS A 207 -6.21 -10.95 -15.21
CA CYS A 207 -6.49 -12.31 -14.76
C CYS A 207 -5.59 -12.67 -13.58
N VAL A 208 -6.14 -13.32 -12.54
CA VAL A 208 -5.32 -13.92 -11.49
C VAL A 208 -4.70 -15.25 -11.96
N VAL A 209 -3.50 -15.58 -11.48
CA VAL A 209 -2.75 -16.82 -11.82
C VAL A 209 -2.21 -17.49 -10.56
N GLY A 210 -2.36 -18.81 -10.44
CA GLY A 210 -2.00 -19.59 -9.25
C GLY A 210 -2.75 -19.13 -8.00
N PHE A 211 -3.97 -18.64 -8.16
CA PHE A 211 -4.71 -17.90 -7.14
C PHE A 211 -5.79 -18.76 -6.43
N HIS A 212 -5.85 -18.78 -5.11
CA HIS A 212 -5.28 -17.82 -4.15
C HIS A 212 -4.08 -18.35 -3.35
N GLU A 213 -3.86 -19.65 -3.38
CA GLU A 213 -2.93 -20.36 -2.51
C GLU A 213 -1.46 -20.12 -2.89
N GLY A 214 -1.16 -19.88 -4.17
CA GLY A 214 0.21 -19.65 -4.66
C GLY A 214 1.10 -20.89 -4.75
N MET A 215 0.61 -22.06 -4.31
CA MET A 215 1.39 -23.31 -4.16
C MET A 215 1.37 -24.25 -5.37
N TYR A 216 0.68 -23.85 -6.45
CA TYR A 216 0.62 -24.61 -7.70
C TYR A 216 2.00 -24.79 -8.33
N GLU A 217 2.15 -25.86 -9.12
CA GLU A 217 3.41 -26.09 -9.84
C GLU A 217 3.70 -24.97 -10.83
N THR A 218 4.99 -24.69 -11.07
CA THR A 218 5.36 -23.57 -11.95
C THR A 218 4.81 -23.78 -13.37
N SER A 219 4.84 -25.02 -13.87
CA SER A 219 4.26 -25.38 -15.17
C SER A 219 2.75 -25.13 -15.25
N GLU A 220 2.01 -25.33 -14.15
CA GLU A 220 0.57 -25.05 -14.08
C GLU A 220 0.31 -23.54 -14.15
N LYS A 221 1.08 -22.74 -13.40
CA LYS A 221 1.00 -21.26 -13.48
C LYS A 221 1.35 -20.74 -14.86
N GLU A 222 2.37 -21.31 -15.50
CA GLU A 222 2.74 -20.95 -16.87
C GLU A 222 1.63 -21.26 -17.87
N GLN A 223 0.98 -22.42 -17.75
CA GLN A 223 -0.14 -22.78 -18.62
C GLN A 223 -1.34 -21.86 -18.39
N GLU A 224 -1.72 -21.61 -17.13
CA GLU A 224 -2.81 -20.69 -16.79
C GLU A 224 -2.53 -19.27 -17.31
N ALA A 225 -1.28 -18.80 -17.24
CA ALA A 225 -0.87 -17.53 -17.81
C ALA A 225 -0.99 -17.49 -19.34
N ARG A 226 -0.56 -18.55 -20.05
CA ARG A 226 -0.73 -18.67 -21.51
C ARG A 226 -2.20 -18.65 -21.89
N ASP A 227 -3.03 -19.41 -21.19
CA ASP A 227 -4.47 -19.49 -21.43
C ASP A 227 -5.15 -18.13 -21.20
N ALA A 228 -4.76 -17.39 -20.15
CA ALA A 228 -5.29 -16.06 -19.86
C ALA A 228 -4.96 -15.06 -20.98
N VAL A 229 -3.71 -15.08 -21.46
CA VAL A 229 -3.25 -14.20 -22.55
C VAL A 229 -3.94 -14.56 -23.87
N GLU A 230 -4.06 -15.85 -24.20
CA GLU A 230 -4.78 -16.31 -25.39
C GLU A 230 -6.26 -15.87 -25.36
N GLN A 231 -6.85 -15.85 -24.17
CA GLN A 231 -8.22 -15.38 -23.95
C GLN A 231 -8.38 -13.86 -23.96
N GLY A 232 -7.28 -13.10 -24.07
CA GLY A 232 -7.25 -11.64 -24.24
C GLY A 232 -6.96 -10.84 -22.97
N ALA A 233 -6.51 -11.47 -21.87
CA ALA A 233 -6.04 -10.73 -20.70
C ALA A 233 -4.81 -9.88 -21.07
N SER A 234 -4.80 -8.63 -20.64
CA SER A 234 -3.69 -7.69 -20.86
C SER A 234 -2.79 -7.53 -19.63
N GLU A 235 -3.27 -7.98 -18.47
CA GLU A 235 -2.51 -7.98 -17.23
C GLU A 235 -2.73 -9.30 -16.47
N LEU A 236 -1.72 -9.77 -15.73
CA LEU A 236 -1.77 -10.96 -14.90
C LEU A 236 -1.39 -10.62 -13.46
N ASP A 237 -2.14 -11.15 -12.48
CA ASP A 237 -1.88 -11.03 -11.05
C ASP A 237 -1.54 -12.43 -10.50
N MET A 238 -0.26 -12.82 -10.52
CA MET A 238 0.19 -14.13 -10.04
C MET A 238 0.42 -14.13 -8.52
N VAL A 239 0.18 -15.25 -7.85
CA VAL A 239 0.55 -15.42 -6.43
C VAL A 239 1.94 -16.03 -6.30
N LEU A 240 2.79 -15.40 -5.48
CA LEU A 240 4.12 -15.90 -5.13
C LEU A 240 4.02 -17.25 -4.40
N LYS A 241 4.99 -18.14 -4.60
CA LYS A 241 5.22 -19.28 -3.69
C LYS A 241 5.80 -18.79 -2.35
N TYR A 242 5.01 -18.04 -1.58
CA TYR A 242 5.47 -17.39 -0.35
C TYR A 242 6.03 -18.35 0.71
N PRO A 243 5.62 -19.64 0.84
CA PRO A 243 6.27 -20.55 1.78
C PRO A 243 7.72 -20.88 1.41
N LEU A 244 8.03 -21.01 0.11
CA LEU A 244 9.42 -21.18 -0.36
C LEU A 244 10.27 -19.94 -0.04
N LEU A 245 9.68 -18.75 -0.09
CA LEU A 245 10.34 -17.51 0.32
C LEU A 245 10.74 -17.56 1.80
N LYS A 246 9.84 -18.04 2.67
CA LYS A 246 10.08 -18.20 4.12
C LYS A 246 11.15 -19.24 4.43
N GLU A 247 11.28 -20.25 3.57
CA GLU A 247 12.33 -21.27 3.66
C GLU A 247 13.68 -20.81 3.09
N GLY A 248 13.78 -19.58 2.57
CA GLY A 248 15.00 -19.05 1.95
C GLY A 248 15.32 -19.67 0.59
N LYS A 249 14.35 -20.31 -0.07
CA LYS A 249 14.46 -20.89 -1.42
C LYS A 249 14.29 -19.84 -2.51
N TYR A 250 15.10 -18.79 -2.44
CA TYR A 250 14.98 -17.59 -3.26
C TYR A 250 15.09 -17.86 -4.75
N ARG A 251 15.98 -18.77 -5.15
CA ARG A 251 16.15 -19.15 -6.55
C ARG A 251 14.91 -19.82 -7.12
N ASP A 252 14.25 -20.68 -6.34
CA ASP A 252 13.04 -21.37 -6.79
C ASP A 252 11.87 -20.39 -6.92
N VAL A 253 11.76 -19.45 -5.98
CA VAL A 253 10.79 -18.35 -6.07
C VAL A 253 11.05 -17.49 -7.30
N TYR A 254 12.30 -17.11 -7.57
CA TYR A 254 12.67 -16.35 -8.76
C TYR A 254 12.31 -17.10 -10.05
N MET A 255 12.62 -18.40 -10.12
CA MET A 255 12.32 -19.22 -11.29
C MET A 255 10.81 -19.39 -11.52
N ASP A 256 10.01 -19.45 -10.45
CA ASP A 256 8.54 -19.50 -10.55
C ASP A 256 7.97 -18.23 -11.23
N ILE A 257 8.40 -17.05 -10.78
CA ILE A 257 7.97 -15.77 -11.37
C ILE A 257 8.49 -15.65 -12.82
N LEU A 258 9.75 -16.00 -13.05
CA LEU A 258 10.37 -15.92 -14.37
C LEU A 258 9.68 -16.85 -15.37
N GLY A 259 9.21 -18.03 -14.94
CA GLY A 259 8.40 -18.93 -15.75
C GLY A 259 7.13 -18.24 -16.26
N VAL A 260 6.35 -17.65 -15.34
CA VAL A 260 5.14 -16.90 -15.68
C VAL A 260 5.44 -15.69 -16.56
N ARG A 261 6.52 -14.94 -16.26
CA ARG A 261 6.98 -13.80 -17.08
C ARG A 261 7.28 -14.21 -18.52
N LYS A 262 7.92 -15.37 -18.73
CA LYS A 262 8.22 -15.93 -20.06
C LYS A 262 6.96 -16.43 -20.77
N ALA A 263 6.01 -16.99 -20.02
CA ALA A 263 4.73 -17.46 -20.54
C ALA A 263 3.84 -16.31 -21.03
N ALA A 264 3.99 -15.13 -20.43
CA ALA A 264 3.29 -13.92 -20.82
C ALA A 264 4.30 -12.78 -20.99
N PRO A 265 5.03 -12.67 -22.12
CA PRO A 265 6.03 -11.62 -22.33
C PRO A 265 5.38 -10.22 -22.47
N SER A 266 6.21 -9.18 -22.44
CA SER A 266 5.78 -7.81 -22.79
C SER A 266 5.04 -7.80 -24.15
N PRO A 267 3.90 -7.09 -24.29
CA PRO A 267 3.41 -6.00 -23.43
C PRO A 267 2.45 -6.40 -22.29
N ILE A 268 2.26 -7.70 -22.01
CA ILE A 268 1.38 -8.13 -20.91
C ILE A 268 1.96 -7.64 -19.59
N LYS A 269 1.15 -7.01 -18.71
CA LYS A 269 1.67 -6.57 -17.40
C LYS A 269 1.63 -7.71 -16.40
N LEU A 270 2.74 -8.02 -15.75
CA LEU A 270 2.82 -9.03 -14.69
C LEU A 270 2.86 -8.36 -13.31
N LYS A 271 1.94 -8.77 -12.44
CA LYS A 271 1.90 -8.35 -11.03
C LYS A 271 2.11 -9.56 -10.13
N VAL A 272 2.98 -9.44 -9.14
CA VAL A 272 3.30 -10.52 -8.19
C VAL A 272 2.69 -10.22 -6.83
N ILE A 273 1.70 -11.01 -6.42
CA ILE A 273 1.09 -10.96 -5.09
C ILE A 273 2.02 -11.63 -4.08
N LEU A 274 2.51 -10.88 -3.11
CA LEU A 274 3.39 -11.40 -2.06
C LEU A 274 2.64 -12.14 -0.96
N GLU A 275 1.38 -11.76 -0.71
CA GLU A 275 0.60 -12.14 0.47
C GLU A 275 1.26 -11.69 1.78
N THR A 276 1.42 -10.37 1.89
CA THR A 276 2.02 -9.64 3.03
C THR A 276 1.52 -10.09 4.41
N SER A 277 0.26 -10.54 4.54
CA SER A 277 -0.29 -11.05 5.80
C SER A 277 0.45 -12.27 6.37
N GLN A 278 1.18 -12.99 5.53
CA GLN A 278 1.92 -14.22 5.88
C GLN A 278 3.42 -14.00 6.03
N LEU A 279 3.89 -12.77 5.76
CA LEU A 279 5.29 -12.42 5.63
C LEU A 279 5.72 -11.41 6.69
N THR A 280 6.95 -11.58 7.17
CA THR A 280 7.65 -10.58 7.96
C THR A 280 8.14 -9.44 7.07
N ARG A 281 8.53 -8.32 7.69
CA ARG A 281 9.16 -7.19 7.00
C ARG A 281 10.32 -7.63 6.09
N ASP A 282 11.19 -8.50 6.58
CA ASP A 282 12.37 -8.97 5.84
C ASP A 282 11.97 -9.84 4.63
N GLU A 283 10.95 -10.67 4.80
CA GLU A 283 10.42 -11.50 3.71
C GLU A 283 9.68 -10.64 2.66
N ILE A 284 9.00 -9.56 3.05
CA ILE A 284 8.40 -8.60 2.10
C ILE A 284 9.49 -7.93 1.25
N ILE A 285 10.61 -7.54 1.87
CA ILE A 285 11.77 -7.01 1.14
C ILE A 285 12.29 -8.07 0.16
N ALA A 286 12.52 -9.31 0.63
CA ALA A 286 13.00 -10.41 -0.21
C ALA A 286 12.09 -10.67 -1.42
N GLY A 287 10.78 -10.78 -1.19
CA GLY A 287 9.78 -11.01 -2.24
C GLY A 287 9.73 -9.87 -3.25
N SER A 288 9.85 -8.63 -2.76
CA SER A 288 9.87 -7.41 -3.59
C SER A 288 11.11 -7.37 -4.49
N VAL A 289 12.29 -7.67 -3.93
CA VAL A 289 13.56 -7.74 -4.70
C VAL A 289 13.46 -8.82 -5.77
N ILE A 290 13.03 -10.03 -5.40
CA ILE A 290 12.97 -11.17 -6.33
C ILE A 290 11.97 -10.91 -7.47
N ALA A 291 10.79 -10.35 -7.16
CA ALA A 291 9.79 -10.01 -8.17
C ALA A 291 10.29 -8.95 -9.16
N ASP A 292 10.97 -7.90 -8.67
CA ASP A 292 11.55 -6.86 -9.51
C ASP A 292 12.64 -7.43 -10.44
N PHE A 293 13.56 -8.26 -9.91
CA PHE A 293 14.58 -8.95 -10.71
C PHE A 293 13.99 -9.93 -11.74
N ALA A 294 12.82 -10.50 -11.47
CA ALA A 294 12.10 -11.37 -12.39
C ALA A 294 11.27 -10.60 -13.43
N GLU A 295 11.48 -9.29 -13.56
CA GLU A 295 10.83 -8.40 -14.52
C GLU A 295 9.30 -8.31 -14.33
N ALA A 296 8.83 -8.35 -13.08
CA ALA A 296 7.46 -7.99 -12.74
C ALA A 296 7.24 -6.48 -12.92
N ASP A 297 6.10 -6.12 -13.51
CA ASP A 297 5.69 -4.71 -13.68
C ASP A 297 5.14 -4.12 -12.37
N PHE A 298 4.55 -4.97 -11.51
CA PHE A 298 4.07 -4.59 -10.20
C PHE A 298 4.36 -5.67 -9.15
N ILE A 299 4.53 -5.21 -7.91
CA ILE A 299 4.42 -6.04 -6.70
C ILE A 299 3.10 -5.68 -6.02
N LYS A 300 2.33 -6.69 -5.62
CA LYS A 300 0.99 -6.58 -5.06
C LYS A 300 0.95 -7.09 -3.62
N THR A 301 0.23 -6.39 -2.74
CA THR A 301 0.23 -6.69 -1.29
C THR A 301 -0.42 -8.04 -0.97
N SER A 302 -1.68 -8.25 -1.36
CA SER A 302 -2.51 -9.31 -0.77
C SER A 302 -3.52 -9.89 -1.76
N THR A 303 -3.92 -11.14 -1.56
CA THR A 303 -5.01 -11.77 -2.33
C THR A 303 -6.39 -11.30 -1.89
N GLY A 304 -6.53 -10.98 -0.60
CA GLY A 304 -7.82 -10.74 0.06
C GLY A 304 -8.53 -12.03 0.54
N PHE A 305 -7.87 -13.19 0.44
CA PHE A 305 -8.42 -14.49 0.82
C PHE A 305 -7.69 -15.14 2.00
N ASN A 306 -6.50 -14.66 2.38
CA ASN A 306 -5.74 -15.19 3.52
C ASN A 306 -5.21 -14.06 4.43
N GLY A 307 -5.84 -13.85 5.58
CA GLY A 307 -5.42 -12.86 6.57
C GLY A 307 -5.73 -11.39 6.21
N PRO A 308 -5.15 -10.42 6.95
CA PRO A 308 -5.32 -8.99 6.69
C PRO A 308 -4.87 -8.57 5.29
N GLY A 309 -5.48 -7.48 4.78
CA GLY A 309 -5.15 -6.93 3.46
C GLY A 309 -3.99 -5.91 3.48
N ALA A 310 -4.01 -4.98 2.54
CA ALA A 310 -3.03 -3.91 2.43
C ALA A 310 -3.01 -3.03 3.69
N ASN A 311 -1.81 -2.70 4.15
CA ASN A 311 -1.58 -1.62 5.11
C ASN A 311 -0.53 -0.64 4.55
N VAL A 312 -0.52 0.58 5.09
CA VAL A 312 0.32 1.69 4.62
C VAL A 312 1.81 1.38 4.74
N ASP A 313 2.22 0.72 5.81
CA ASP A 313 3.63 0.43 6.08
C ASP A 313 4.22 -0.56 5.07
N ASP A 314 3.47 -1.61 4.72
CA ASP A 314 3.89 -2.61 3.73
C ASP A 314 3.94 -2.00 2.32
N VAL A 315 2.96 -1.16 1.95
CA VAL A 315 2.98 -0.47 0.65
C VAL A 315 4.21 0.45 0.53
N ALA A 316 4.48 1.22 1.57
CA ALA A 316 5.65 2.11 1.61
C ALA A 316 6.97 1.33 1.57
N LEU A 317 7.05 0.21 2.29
CA LEU A 317 8.19 -0.69 2.28
C LEU A 317 8.43 -1.27 0.88
N MET A 318 7.41 -1.87 0.27
CA MET A 318 7.49 -2.45 -1.08
C MET A 318 7.92 -1.37 -2.09
N ARG A 319 7.38 -0.15 -1.97
CA ARG A 319 7.73 0.95 -2.87
C ARG A 319 9.17 1.39 -2.71
N ALA A 320 9.65 1.53 -1.48
CA ALA A 320 11.04 1.89 -1.22
C ALA A 320 12.00 0.80 -1.72
N THR A 321 11.66 -0.48 -1.52
CA THR A 321 12.45 -1.62 -2.02
C THR A 321 12.51 -1.62 -3.55
N ALA A 322 11.38 -1.49 -4.24
CA ALA A 322 11.36 -1.43 -5.71
C ALA A 322 12.13 -0.22 -6.25
N GLY A 323 12.03 0.95 -5.58
CA GLY A 323 12.79 2.14 -5.92
C GLY A 323 14.30 1.98 -5.76
N LEU A 324 14.74 1.19 -4.77
CA LEU A 324 16.15 0.88 -4.52
C LEU A 324 16.71 -0.11 -5.55
N VAL A 325 15.93 -1.13 -5.93
CA VAL A 325 16.32 -2.08 -7.00
C VAL A 325 16.42 -1.36 -8.34
N GLY A 326 15.44 -0.51 -8.65
CA GLY A 326 15.56 0.48 -9.71
C GLY A 326 15.24 0.00 -11.14
N ASN A 327 14.59 -1.15 -11.34
CA ASN A 327 14.13 -1.57 -12.68
C ASN A 327 12.75 -1.01 -13.07
N GLY A 328 12.16 -0.16 -12.22
CA GLY A 328 10.89 0.51 -12.50
C GLY A 328 9.64 -0.29 -12.11
N CYS A 329 9.79 -1.31 -11.26
CA CYS A 329 8.65 -2.04 -10.70
C CYS A 329 7.78 -1.13 -9.83
N ARG A 330 6.46 -1.26 -9.95
CA ARG A 330 5.47 -0.43 -9.25
C ARG A 330 4.75 -1.21 -8.15
N VAL A 331 3.94 -0.53 -7.35
CA VAL A 331 3.20 -1.17 -6.25
C VAL A 331 1.70 -1.12 -6.49
N LYS A 332 1.04 -2.27 -6.27
CA LYS A 332 -0.42 -2.40 -6.22
C LYS A 332 -0.87 -2.72 -4.79
N ALA A 333 -1.68 -1.85 -4.19
CA ALA A 333 -2.31 -2.13 -2.90
C ALA A 333 -3.65 -2.85 -3.11
N SER A 334 -3.87 -3.96 -2.42
CA SER A 334 -5.12 -4.72 -2.52
C SER A 334 -5.45 -5.48 -1.24
N GLY A 335 -6.75 -5.74 -1.06
CA GLY A 335 -7.30 -6.34 0.16
C GLY A 335 -7.62 -5.26 1.19
N GLY A 336 -8.91 -5.11 1.52
CA GLY A 336 -9.34 -4.18 2.58
C GLY A 336 -9.48 -2.70 2.21
N VAL A 337 -9.13 -2.27 0.99
CA VAL A 337 -9.32 -0.88 0.53
C VAL A 337 -10.80 -0.64 0.17
N ARG A 338 -11.59 -0.07 1.09
CA ARG A 338 -13.06 0.01 1.00
C ARG A 338 -13.63 1.42 0.96
N SER A 339 -12.83 2.43 1.28
CA SER A 339 -13.22 3.84 1.30
C SER A 339 -12.27 4.72 0.49
N ALA A 340 -12.74 5.92 0.15
CA ALA A 340 -11.91 6.95 -0.46
C ALA A 340 -10.69 7.30 0.39
N GLU A 341 -10.85 7.35 1.72
CA GLU A 341 -9.74 7.61 2.63
C GLU A 341 -8.69 6.50 2.55
N ASP A 342 -9.08 5.22 2.61
CA ASP A 342 -8.16 4.09 2.48
C ASP A 342 -7.40 4.16 1.15
N CYS A 343 -8.12 4.44 0.06
CA CYS A 343 -7.54 4.56 -1.28
C CYS A 343 -6.47 5.65 -1.33
N ILE A 344 -6.77 6.85 -0.83
CA ILE A 344 -5.84 7.98 -0.80
C ILE A 344 -4.62 7.66 0.09
N GLN A 345 -4.80 6.99 1.22
CA GLN A 345 -3.69 6.59 2.09
C GLN A 345 -2.74 5.62 1.38
N MET A 346 -3.26 4.62 0.65
CA MET A 346 -2.43 3.69 -0.12
C MET A 346 -1.68 4.40 -1.26
N LEU A 347 -2.33 5.34 -1.95
CA LEU A 347 -1.68 6.14 -3.00
C LEU A 347 -0.57 7.04 -2.40
N LYS A 348 -0.80 7.66 -1.23
CA LYS A 348 0.24 8.41 -0.50
C LYS A 348 1.40 7.53 -0.05
N ALA A 349 1.13 6.28 0.29
CA ALA A 349 2.16 5.31 0.65
C ALA A 349 3.03 4.89 -0.55
N GLY A 350 2.60 5.19 -1.78
CA GLY A 350 3.34 4.91 -3.01
C GLY A 350 2.74 3.80 -3.87
N ALA A 351 1.51 3.36 -3.60
CA ALA A 351 0.77 2.54 -4.54
C ALA A 351 0.45 3.35 -5.81
N GLU A 352 0.59 2.71 -6.97
CA GLU A 352 0.18 3.25 -8.27
C GLU A 352 -1.06 2.55 -8.82
N ARG A 353 -1.47 1.44 -8.18
CA ARG A 353 -2.68 0.70 -8.51
C ARG A 353 -3.39 0.22 -7.25
N ILE A 354 -4.71 0.20 -7.28
CA ILE A 354 -5.59 -0.21 -6.19
C ILE A 354 -6.46 -1.37 -6.66
N GLY A 355 -6.32 -2.54 -6.04
CA GLY A 355 -7.24 -3.66 -6.25
C GLY A 355 -8.37 -3.64 -5.24
N THR A 356 -9.60 -3.45 -5.69
CA THR A 356 -10.79 -3.36 -4.82
C THR A 356 -12.06 -3.80 -5.54
N SER A 357 -13.03 -4.32 -4.78
CA SER A 357 -14.41 -4.53 -5.23
C SER A 357 -15.31 -3.32 -4.91
N SER A 358 -14.80 -2.33 -4.18
CA SER A 358 -15.52 -1.12 -3.76
C SER A 358 -15.25 0.08 -4.65
N GLY A 359 -14.80 -0.14 -5.90
CA GLY A 359 -14.37 0.93 -6.82
C GLY A 359 -15.43 2.01 -7.03
N VAL A 360 -16.68 1.61 -7.28
CA VAL A 360 -17.83 2.53 -7.46
C VAL A 360 -18.00 3.42 -6.23
N LYS A 361 -18.10 2.82 -5.04
CA LYS A 361 -18.24 3.54 -3.76
C LYS A 361 -17.11 4.55 -3.56
N ILE A 362 -15.87 4.13 -3.77
CA ILE A 362 -14.68 4.99 -3.61
C ILE A 362 -14.77 6.24 -4.50
N ILE A 363 -15.16 6.09 -5.77
CA ILE A 363 -15.28 7.23 -6.68
C ILE A 363 -16.47 8.12 -6.32
N GLN A 364 -17.58 7.55 -5.86
CA GLN A 364 -18.74 8.32 -5.41
C GLN A 364 -18.41 9.18 -4.18
N GLU A 365 -17.70 8.61 -3.19
CA GLU A 365 -17.21 9.33 -2.00
C GLU A 365 -16.27 10.48 -2.40
N LEU A 366 -15.32 10.25 -3.31
CA LEU A 366 -14.41 11.28 -3.82
C LEU A 366 -15.13 12.42 -4.56
N LYS A 367 -16.28 12.13 -5.18
CA LYS A 367 -17.14 13.13 -5.84
C LYS A 367 -18.10 13.84 -4.87
N GLY A 368 -18.07 13.50 -3.57
CA GLY A 368 -18.98 14.07 -2.57
C GLY A 368 -20.45 13.69 -2.77
N LYS A 369 -20.72 12.57 -3.47
CA LYS A 369 -22.08 12.05 -3.64
C LYS A 369 -22.46 11.18 -2.44
N ALA A 370 -23.72 11.24 -2.02
CA ALA A 370 -24.25 10.30 -1.05
C ALA A 370 -24.10 8.88 -1.61
N VAL A 371 -23.40 8.01 -0.86
CA VAL A 371 -23.29 6.59 -1.18
C VAL A 371 -24.62 5.96 -0.76
N ASP A 372 -25.44 5.57 -1.72
CA ASP A 372 -26.59 4.72 -1.41
C ASP A 372 -26.05 3.35 -0.99
N GLU A 373 -26.20 3.03 0.30
CA GLU A 373 -26.00 1.68 0.81
C GLU A 373 -27.14 0.79 0.29
N GLN A 374 -27.02 0.30 -0.94
CA GLN A 374 -27.89 -0.76 -1.44
C GLN A 374 -27.15 -2.09 -1.55
N VAL A 375 -27.36 -2.87 -0.48
CA VAL A 375 -27.53 -4.34 -0.33
C VAL A 375 -26.46 -5.28 -0.89
#